data_AF-A0A0A0UTW0-F1
#
_entry.id   AF-A0A0A0UTW0-F1
#
_cell.length_a   1.000
_cell.length_b   1.000
_cell.length_c   1.000
_cell.angle_alpha   90.00
_cell.angle_beta   90.00
_cell.angle_gamma   90.00
#
_symmetry.space_group_name_H-M   'P 1'
#
loop_
_entity.id
_entity.type
_entity.pdbx_description
1 polymer ?
#
loop_
_entity_poly.entity_id
_entity_poly.type
_entity_poly.pdbx_seq_one_letter_code
_entity_poly.pdbx_strand_id
1 'polypeptide(L)'
;MTIDRLMKELNCYSFNKEQLDIIDNYSIKERNNYKYFFYVFIVSVFMNMFIEHFKISNILNLIISIILIAAIIKYLYFIMTMKKNLLKDLKTSICK
;
A
#
# COMPACT_ATOMS: atom_id res chain seq x y z
N MET A 1 -9.17 -3.38 -5.19
CA MET A 1 -9.58 -3.92 -6.50
C MET A 1 -10.36 -5.17 -6.17
N THR A 2 -11.62 -5.28 -6.58
CA THR A 2 -12.43 -6.48 -6.27
C THR A 2 -12.07 -7.61 -7.23
N ILE A 3 -12.20 -8.85 -6.76
CA ILE A 3 -11.93 -10.07 -7.56
C ILE A 3 -12.76 -10.05 -8.86
N ASP A 4 -14.03 -9.64 -8.81
CA ASP A 4 -14.88 -9.50 -10.00
C ASP A 4 -14.34 -8.50 -11.04
N ARG A 5 -13.76 -7.39 -10.57
CA ARG A 5 -13.19 -6.37 -11.46
C ARG A 5 -11.88 -6.88 -12.07
N LEU A 6 -11.14 -7.69 -11.33
CA LEU A 6 -9.94 -8.40 -11.78
C LEU A 6 -10.29 -9.45 -12.85
N MET A 7 -11.32 -10.26 -12.61
CA MET A 7 -11.84 -11.26 -13.55
C MET A 7 -12.31 -10.62 -14.87
N LYS A 8 -13.03 -9.48 -14.78
CA LYS A 8 -13.43 -8.70 -15.96
C LYS A 8 -12.24 -8.12 -16.74
N GLU A 9 -11.24 -7.57 -16.08
CA GLU A 9 -10.03 -7.03 -16.76
C GLU A 9 -9.16 -8.11 -17.40
N LEU A 10 -9.27 -9.35 -16.92
CA LEU A 10 -8.50 -10.50 -17.39
C LEU A 10 -9.27 -11.40 -18.36
N ASN A 11 -10.55 -11.12 -18.62
CA ASN A 11 -11.47 -11.98 -19.40
C ASN A 11 -11.49 -13.44 -18.91
N CYS A 12 -11.41 -13.66 -17.58
CA CYS A 12 -11.42 -15.00 -16.98
C CYS A 12 -12.74 -15.29 -16.26
N TYR A 13 -13.26 -16.50 -16.42
CA TYR A 13 -14.45 -16.98 -15.69
C TYR A 13 -14.12 -17.55 -14.31
N SER A 14 -12.87 -18.02 -14.11
CA SER A 14 -12.38 -18.57 -12.85
C SER A 14 -10.87 -18.45 -12.78
N PHE A 15 -10.32 -18.35 -11.57
CA PHE A 15 -8.88 -18.43 -11.33
C PHE A 15 -8.45 -19.87 -11.02
N ASN A 16 -7.32 -20.30 -11.58
CA ASN A 16 -6.68 -21.56 -11.20
C ASN A 16 -5.92 -21.41 -9.87
N LYS A 17 -5.44 -22.53 -9.31
CA LYS A 17 -4.73 -22.53 -8.02
C LYS A 17 -3.49 -21.62 -8.02
N GLU A 18 -2.71 -21.64 -9.09
CA GLU A 18 -1.50 -20.81 -9.24
C GLU A 18 -1.84 -19.31 -9.21
N GLN A 19 -2.94 -18.89 -9.86
CA GLN A 19 -3.42 -17.52 -9.84
C GLN A 19 -3.90 -17.08 -8.46
N LEU A 20 -4.56 -17.98 -7.72
CA LEU A 20 -4.98 -17.72 -6.34
C LEU A 20 -3.76 -17.56 -5.41
N ASP A 21 -2.73 -18.42 -5.57
CA ASP A 21 -1.47 -18.31 -4.81
C ASP A 21 -0.74 -16.98 -5.11
N ILE A 22 -0.77 -16.50 -6.36
CA ILE A 22 -0.25 -15.17 -6.73
C ILE A 22 -1.05 -14.07 -6.02
N ILE A 23 -2.38 -14.10 -6.10
CA ILE A 23 -3.24 -13.09 -5.44
C ILE A 23 -2.97 -13.07 -3.93
N ASP A 24 -2.87 -14.23 -3.29
CA ASP A 24 -2.61 -14.34 -1.86
C ASP A 24 -1.25 -13.75 -1.47
N ASN A 25 -0.19 -14.06 -2.23
CA ASN A 25 1.14 -13.49 -1.99
C ASN A 25 1.14 -11.96 -2.07
N TYR A 26 0.46 -11.38 -3.07
CA TYR A 26 0.33 -9.93 -3.20
C TYR A 26 -0.49 -9.33 -2.06
N SER A 27 -1.55 -10.01 -1.61
CA SER A 27 -2.39 -9.56 -0.50
C SER A 27 -1.64 -9.53 0.84
N ILE A 28 -0.79 -10.54 1.10
CA ILE A 28 0.07 -10.60 2.30
C ILE A 28 1.06 -9.43 2.28
N LYS A 29 1.69 -9.19 1.13
CA LYS A 29 2.66 -8.11 0.96
C LYS A 29 2.02 -6.73 1.08
N GLU A 30 0.80 -6.54 0.56
CA GLU A 30 0.00 -5.32 0.77
C GLU A 30 -0.34 -5.13 2.25
N ARG A 31 -0.84 -6.17 2.93
CA ARG A 31 -1.19 -6.13 4.36
C ARG A 31 -0.01 -5.76 5.25
N ASN A 32 1.19 -6.30 4.97
CA ASN A 32 2.39 -5.98 5.74
C ASN A 32 2.83 -4.53 5.55
N ASN A 33 2.78 -4.01 4.32
CA ASN A 33 3.11 -2.61 4.05
C ASN A 33 2.07 -1.65 4.64
N TYR A 34 0.79 -2.01 4.61
CA TYR A 34 -0.27 -1.24 5.27
C TYR A 34 -0.01 -1.14 6.78
N LYS A 35 0.33 -2.26 7.45
CA LYS A 35 0.68 -2.23 8.88
C LYS A 35 1.85 -1.27 9.15
N TYR A 36 2.91 -1.35 8.37
CA TYR A 36 4.06 -0.45 8.52
C TYR A 36 3.66 1.02 8.34
N PHE A 37 2.93 1.34 7.27
CA PHE A 37 2.44 2.70 7.02
C PHE A 37 1.55 3.20 8.17
N PHE A 38 0.65 2.36 8.67
CA PHE A 38 -0.22 2.67 9.79
C PHE A 38 0.57 2.98 11.08
N TYR A 39 1.64 2.22 11.37
CA TYR A 39 2.52 2.53 12.50
C TYR A 39 3.22 3.87 12.32
N VAL A 40 3.76 4.17 11.13
CA VAL A 40 4.40 5.46 10.84
C VAL A 40 3.40 6.61 11.03
N PHE A 41 2.17 6.42 10.54
CA PHE A 41 1.10 7.40 10.70
C PHE A 41 0.78 7.66 12.18
N ILE A 42 0.54 6.62 12.97
CA ILE A 42 0.28 6.75 14.41
C ILE A 42 1.43 7.50 15.09
N VAL A 43 2.68 7.09 14.87
CA VAL A 43 3.85 7.74 15.47
C VAL A 43 3.90 9.21 15.10
N SER A 44 3.64 9.57 13.84
CA SER A 44 3.63 10.98 13.41
C SER A 44 2.55 11.81 14.09
N VAL A 45 1.35 11.25 14.29
CA VAL A 45 0.26 11.93 15.01
C VAL A 45 0.63 12.15 16.48
N PHE A 46 1.18 11.13 17.14
CA PHE A 46 1.66 11.26 18.52
C PHE A 46 2.79 12.28 18.67
N MET A 47 3.74 12.32 17.73
CA MET A 47 4.83 13.31 17.74
C MET A 47 4.32 14.74 17.56
N ASN A 48 3.35 14.96 16.67
CA ASN A 48 2.71 16.28 16.53
C ASN A 48 1.99 16.71 17.82
N MET A 49 1.21 15.82 18.45
CA MET A 49 0.55 16.13 19.74
C MET A 49 1.57 16.47 20.84
N PHE A 50 2.70 15.77 20.89
CA PHE A 50 3.78 16.06 21.84
C PHE A 50 4.41 17.43 21.55
N ILE A 51 4.71 17.73 20.29
CA ILE A 51 5.29 19.03 19.91
C ILE A 51 4.38 20.20 20.27
N GLU A 52 3.08 20.07 20.00
CA GLU A 52 2.10 21.07 20.39
C GLU A 52 2.04 21.24 21.91
N HIS A 53 2.05 20.14 22.68
CA HIS A 53 2.01 20.19 24.15
C HIS A 53 3.25 20.87 24.76
N PHE A 54 4.44 20.56 24.24
CA PHE A 54 5.71 21.11 24.73
C PHE A 54 6.10 22.44 24.08
N LYS A 55 5.25 23.02 23.23
CA LYS A 55 5.51 24.25 22.45
C LYS A 55 6.86 24.21 21.71
N ILE A 56 7.18 23.04 21.15
CA ILE A 56 8.39 22.83 20.38
C ILE A 56 8.29 23.62 19.05
N SER A 57 9.42 24.11 18.54
CA SER A 57 9.49 25.03 17.39
C SER A 57 8.70 24.57 16.16
N ASN A 58 8.03 25.52 15.49
CA ASN A 58 7.30 25.32 14.22
C ASN A 58 8.15 24.64 13.13
N ILE A 59 9.48 24.79 13.19
CA ILE A 59 10.41 24.14 12.26
C ILE A 59 10.35 22.60 12.38
N LEU A 60 10.20 22.06 13.59
CA LEU A 60 10.08 20.62 13.81
C LEU A 60 8.74 20.06 13.31
N ASN A 61 7.65 20.82 13.47
CA ASN A 61 6.35 20.48 12.88
C ASN A 61 6.39 20.44 11.35
N LEU A 62 7.11 21.39 10.73
CA LEU A 62 7.31 21.41 9.28
C LEU A 62 8.08 20.16 8.81
N ILE A 63 9.16 19.80 9.50
CA ILE A 63 9.98 18.61 9.18
C ILE A 63 9.14 17.33 9.26
N ILE A 64 8.38 17.14 10.34
CA ILE A 64 7.53 15.94 10.53
C ILE A 64 6.44 15.88 9.46
N SER A 65 5.83 17.02 9.12
CA SER A 65 4.83 17.11 8.06
C SER A 65 5.41 16.70 6.70
N ILE A 66 6.63 17.15 6.36
CA ILE A 66 7.32 16.76 5.13
C ILE A 66 7.60 15.24 5.11
N ILE A 67 8.08 14.68 6.23
CA ILE A 67 8.33 13.23 6.36
C ILE A 67 7.04 12.42 6.17
N LEU A 68 5.93 12.89 6.75
CA LEU A 68 4.64 12.24 6.62
C LEU A 68 4.13 12.25 5.17
N ILE A 69 4.23 13.40 4.49
CA ILE A 69 3.86 13.52 3.07
C ILE A 69 4.72 12.58 2.21
N ALA A 70 6.04 12.54 2.45
CA ALA A 70 6.93 11.64 1.72
C ALA A 70 6.58 10.16 1.96
N ALA A 71 6.21 9.79 3.19
CA ALA A 71 5.76 8.44 3.52
C ALA A 71 4.45 8.08 2.81
N ILE A 72 3.49 9.01 2.73
CA ILE A 72 2.23 8.85 2.00
C ILE A 72 2.50 8.64 0.50
N ILE A 73 3.31 9.50 -0.11
CA ILE A 73 3.66 9.38 -1.54
C ILE A 73 4.30 8.03 -1.83
N LYS A 74 5.26 7.60 -1.00
CA LYS A 74 5.93 6.31 -1.14
C LYS A 74 4.94 5.14 -1.01
N TYR A 75 4.00 5.23 -0.08
CA TYR A 75 2.97 4.21 0.13
C TYR A 75 2.01 4.11 -1.06
N LEU A 76 1.54 5.25 -1.59
CA LEU A 76 0.69 5.30 -2.78
C LEU A 76 1.40 4.71 -4.01
N TYR A 77 2.66 5.10 -4.22
CA TYR A 77 3.49 4.55 -5.30
C TYR A 77 3.67 3.03 -5.17
N PHE A 78 3.86 2.53 -3.95
CA PHE A 78 3.94 1.10 -3.67
C PHE A 78 2.63 0.38 -4.03
N ILE A 79 1.47 0.88 -3.61
CA ILE A 79 0.16 0.28 -3.95
C ILE A 79 -0.02 0.21 -5.46
N MET A 80 0.26 1.31 -6.17
CA MET A 80 0.13 1.36 -7.63
C MET A 80 1.02 0.33 -8.31
N THR A 81 2.29 0.25 -7.88
CA THR A 81 3.27 -0.69 -8.42
C THR A 81 2.85 -2.14 -8.17
N MET A 82 2.39 -2.45 -6.96
CA MET A 82 1.90 -3.78 -6.60
C MET A 82 0.70 -4.20 -7.45
N LYS A 83 -0.29 -3.33 -7.64
CA LYS A 83 -1.45 -3.62 -8.49
C LYS A 83 -1.06 -3.85 -9.95
N LYS A 84 -0.13 -3.05 -10.47
CA LYS A 84 0.38 -3.21 -11.84
C LYS A 84 1.13 -4.53 -12.02
N ASN A 85 1.95 -4.89 -11.05
CA ASN A 85 2.71 -6.16 -11.08
C ASN A 85 1.78 -7.37 -10.90
N LEU A 86 0.80 -7.31 -10.01
CA LEU A 86 -0.23 -8.34 -9.87
C LEU A 86 -0.96 -8.58 -11.19
N LEU A 87 -1.41 -7.50 -11.86
CA LEU A 87 -2.08 -7.61 -13.15
C LEU A 87 -1.15 -8.22 -14.22
N LYS A 88 0.12 -7.83 -14.22
CA LYS A 88 1.13 -8.38 -15.15
C LYS A 88 1.31 -9.88 -14.93
N ASP A 89 1.56 -10.29 -13.69
CA ASP A 89 1.84 -11.68 -13.32
C ASP A 89 0.64 -12.58 -13.65
N LEU A 90 -0.58 -12.12 -13.36
CA LEU A 90 -1.81 -12.83 -13.71
C LEU A 90 -2.04 -12.91 -15.22
N LYS A 91 -1.73 -11.87 -16.00
CA LYS A 91 -1.82 -11.96 -17.47
C LYS A 91 -0.86 -13.00 -18.04
N THR A 92 0.35 -13.10 -17.50
CA THR A 92 1.30 -14.14 -17.91
C THR A 92 0.85 -15.56 -17.58
N SER A 93 0.03 -15.76 -16.54
CA SER A 93 -0.49 -17.08 -16.18
C SER A 93 -1.78 -17.48 -16.90
N ILE A 94 -2.44 -16.56 -17.62
CA ILE A 94 -3.67 -16.82 -18.42
C ILE A 94 -3.35 -17.40 -19.81
N CYS A 95 -2.11 -17.29 -20.29
CA CYS A 95 -1.66 -17.85 -21.58
C CYS A 95 -0.83 -19.13 -21.44
N LYS A 96 -1.31 -20.09 -20.64
CA LYS A 96 -0.82 -21.47 -20.66
C LYS A 96 -1.97 -22.45 -20.71
#